data_AF-A0A924NNI2-F1
#
_entry.id   AF-A0A924NNI2-F1
#
_cell.length_a   1.000
_cell.length_b   1.000
_cell.length_c   1.000
_cell.angle_alpha   90.00
_cell.angle_beta   90.00
_cell.angle_gamma   90.00
#
_symmetry.space_group_name_H-M   'P 1'
#
loop_
_entity.id
_entity.type
_entity.pdbx_description
1 polymer ?
#
loop_
_entity_poly.entity_id
_entity_poly.type
_entity_poly.pdbx_seq_one_letter_code
_entity_poly.pdbx_strand_id
1 'polypeptide(L)'
;MEWSETETTTLDLIASRADRAATLQALLDAEIASEATRPRLVVELAGELRQHEQSVARLAATLQPAGTVVGKSRQHQAAALSRWNRAV
;
A
#
# COMPACT_ATOMS: atom_id res chain seq x y z
N MET A 1 6.89 -14.83 15.58
CA MET A 1 5.91 -13.75 15.36
C MET A 1 4.76 -14.39 14.59
N GLU A 2 3.55 -14.31 15.09
CA GLU A 2 2.36 -14.94 14.50
C GLU A 2 1.45 -13.83 13.97
N TRP A 3 1.04 -13.94 12.72
CA TRP A 3 0.12 -12.99 12.08
C TRP A 3 -1.32 -13.39 12.38
N SER A 4 -2.19 -12.40 12.59
CA SER A 4 -3.63 -12.66 12.65
C SER A 4 -4.18 -13.10 11.29
N GLU A 5 -5.34 -13.74 11.28
CA GLU A 5 -6.01 -14.18 10.04
C GLU A 5 -6.26 -13.01 9.05
N THR A 6 -6.62 -11.84 9.58
CA THR A 6 -6.81 -10.62 8.77
C THR A 6 -5.50 -10.13 8.17
N GLU A 7 -4.40 -10.19 8.93
CA GLU A 7 -3.08 -9.81 8.44
C GLU A 7 -2.57 -10.80 7.40
N THR A 8 -2.76 -12.11 7.60
CA THR A 8 -2.45 -13.14 6.61
C THR A 8 -3.19 -12.89 5.30
N THR A 9 -4.50 -12.62 5.36
CA THR A 9 -5.29 -12.27 4.17
C THR A 9 -4.77 -10.99 3.50
N THR A 10 -4.37 -10.00 4.30
CA THR A 10 -3.80 -8.74 3.78
C THR A 10 -2.45 -8.98 3.10
N LEU A 11 -1.61 -9.86 3.67
CA LEU A 11 -0.33 -10.27 3.07
C LEU A 11 -0.54 -11.00 1.75
N ASP A 12 -1.52 -11.90 1.65
CA ASP A 12 -1.86 -12.58 0.39
C ASP A 12 -2.31 -11.59 -0.69
N LEU A 13 -3.12 -10.59 -0.31
CA LEU A 13 -3.53 -9.52 -1.21
C LEU A 13 -2.34 -8.66 -1.66
N ILE A 14 -1.42 -8.33 -0.75
CA ILE A 14 -0.19 -7.60 -1.08
C ILE A 14 0.66 -8.41 -2.07
N ALA A 15 0.87 -9.69 -1.81
CA ALA A 15 1.64 -10.57 -2.68
C ALA A 15 1.04 -10.61 -4.09
N SER A 16 -0.27 -10.87 -4.20
CA SER A 16 -0.96 -10.89 -5.50
C SER A 16 -0.86 -9.55 -6.25
N ARG A 17 -0.92 -8.42 -5.53
CA ARG A 17 -0.79 -7.09 -6.14
C ARG A 17 0.64 -6.80 -6.58
N ALA A 18 1.64 -7.26 -5.84
CA ALA A 18 3.05 -7.15 -6.18
C ALA A 18 3.40 -7.98 -7.43
N ASP A 19 2.89 -9.21 -7.54
CA ASP A 19 3.09 -10.06 -8.73
C ASP A 19 2.51 -9.42 -9.99
N ARG A 20 1.33 -8.82 -9.87
CA ARG A 20 0.71 -8.05 -10.98
C ARG A 20 1.52 -6.82 -11.33
N ALA A 21 2.05 -6.09 -10.35
CA ALA A 21 2.93 -4.95 -10.60
C ALA A 21 4.20 -5.38 -11.35
N ALA A 22 4.83 -6.50 -10.96
CA ALA A 22 5.99 -7.04 -11.67
C ALA A 22 5.66 -7.40 -13.13
N THR A 23 4.48 -7.98 -13.37
CA THR A 23 4.00 -8.29 -14.74
C THR A 23 3.81 -7.01 -15.56
N LEU A 24 3.16 -5.98 -14.98
CA LEU A 24 2.95 -4.69 -15.64
C LEU A 24 4.26 -3.97 -15.94
N GLN A 25 5.23 -4.05 -15.02
CA GLN A 25 6.57 -3.50 -15.23
C GLN A 25 7.26 -4.18 -16.42
N ALA A 26 7.24 -5.51 -16.49
CA ALA A 26 7.83 -6.24 -17.62
C ALA A 26 7.18 -5.88 -18.96
N LEU A 27 5.85 -5.70 -18.98
CA LEU A 27 5.13 -5.26 -20.18
C LEU A 27 5.48 -3.82 -20.57
N LEU A 28 5.60 -2.93 -19.59
CA LEU A 28 6.00 -1.54 -19.80
C LEU A 28 7.41 -1.46 -20.38
N ASP A 29 8.35 -2.21 -19.80
CA ASP A 29 9.74 -2.27 -20.27
C ASP A 29 9.81 -2.80 -21.71
N ALA A 30 9.05 -3.85 -22.01
CA ALA A 30 8.97 -4.41 -23.36
C ALA A 30 8.38 -3.42 -24.37
N GLU A 31 7.33 -2.67 -24.00
CA GLU A 31 6.71 -1.69 -24.89
C GLU A 31 7.65 -0.49 -25.15
N ILE A 32 8.38 -0.04 -24.13
CA ILE A 32 9.36 1.05 -24.26
C ILE A 32 10.54 0.61 -25.14
N ALA A 33 10.95 -0.65 -25.06
CA ALA A 33 12.04 -1.21 -25.87
C ALA A 33 11.62 -1.53 -27.32
N SER A 34 10.32 -1.48 -27.65
CA SER A 34 9.81 -1.77 -29.00
C SER A 34 10.24 -0.71 -30.02
N GLU A 35 10.62 -1.15 -31.22
CA GLU A 35 10.94 -0.25 -32.35
C GLU A 35 9.75 0.65 -32.76
N ALA A 36 8.53 0.19 -32.49
CA ALA A 36 7.30 0.92 -32.74
C ALA A 36 6.51 1.09 -31.43
N THR A 37 7.09 1.82 -30.48
CA THR A 37 6.44 2.16 -29.22
C THR A 37 5.06 2.78 -29.45
N ARG A 38 4.05 2.30 -28.70
CA ARG A 38 2.69 2.87 -28.68
C ARG A 38 2.55 3.76 -27.45
N PRO A 39 2.63 5.11 -27.58
CA PRO A 39 2.70 6.00 -26.42
C PRO A 39 1.48 5.91 -25.50
N ARG A 40 0.30 5.67 -26.07
CA ARG A 40 -0.93 5.48 -25.29
C ARG A 40 -0.83 4.26 -24.36
N LEU A 41 -0.32 3.14 -24.88
CA LEU A 41 -0.19 1.93 -24.08
C LEU A 41 0.84 2.10 -22.97
N VAL A 42 1.95 2.81 -23.23
CA VAL A 42 2.94 3.17 -22.21
C VAL A 42 2.29 3.94 -21.06
N VAL A 43 1.46 4.94 -21.38
CA VAL A 43 0.75 5.74 -20.36
C VAL A 43 -0.26 4.89 -19.58
N GLU A 44 -0.99 4.01 -20.26
CA GLU A 44 -1.95 3.09 -19.62
C GLU A 44 -1.24 2.12 -18.66
N LEU A 45 -0.18 1.46 -19.10
CA LEU A 45 0.63 0.54 -18.27
C LEU A 45 1.26 1.26 -17.06
N ALA A 46 1.86 2.43 -17.28
CA ALA A 46 2.44 3.23 -16.19
C ALA A 46 1.38 3.78 -15.22
N GLY A 47 0.15 4.00 -15.68
CA GLY A 47 -0.99 4.35 -14.84
C GLY A 47 -1.37 3.19 -13.93
N GLU A 48 -1.59 2.01 -14.51
CA GLU A 48 -1.98 0.81 -13.77
C GLU A 48 -0.90 0.37 -12.77
N LEU A 49 0.37 0.42 -13.16
CA LEU A 49 1.50 0.11 -12.27
C LEU A 49 1.46 0.97 -11.00
N ARG A 50 1.31 2.29 -11.15
CA ARG A 50 1.24 3.22 -10.01
C ARG A 50 0.03 2.95 -9.11
N GLN A 51 -1.11 2.55 -9.68
CA GLN A 51 -2.28 2.17 -8.88
C GLN A 51 -2.01 0.94 -8.03
N HIS A 52 -1.35 -0.07 -8.61
CA HIS A 52 -0.95 -1.27 -7.91
C HIS A 52 0.06 -0.99 -6.79
N GLU A 53 1.10 -0.20 -7.06
CA GLU A 53 2.09 0.23 -6.06
C GLU A 53 1.43 0.99 -4.91
N GLN A 54 0.53 1.94 -5.23
CA GLN A 54 -0.18 2.68 -4.21
C GLN A 54 -1.10 1.79 -3.38
N SER A 55 -1.76 0.81 -4.01
CA SER A 55 -2.59 -0.18 -3.29
C SER A 55 -1.74 -1.02 -2.34
N VAL A 56 -0.56 -1.48 -2.76
CA VAL A 56 0.38 -2.23 -1.90
C VAL A 56 0.80 -1.37 -0.71
N ALA A 57 1.20 -0.12 -0.94
CA ALA A 57 1.59 0.80 0.12
C ALA A 57 0.46 1.02 1.14
N ARG A 58 -0.79 1.16 0.68
CA ARG A 58 -1.97 1.31 1.55
C ARG A 58 -2.22 0.05 2.39
N LEU A 59 -2.18 -1.13 1.80
CA LEU A 59 -2.39 -2.39 2.52
C LEU A 59 -1.26 -2.66 3.52
N ALA A 60 -0.01 -2.41 3.12
CA ALA A 60 1.15 -2.56 4.00
C ALA A 60 1.04 -1.65 5.24
N ALA A 61 0.52 -0.44 5.08
CA ALA A 61 0.29 0.49 6.19
C ALA A 61 -0.78 0.00 7.20
N THR A 62 -1.62 -0.97 6.83
CA THR A 62 -2.62 -1.56 7.75
C THR A 62 -2.09 -2.73 8.58
N LEU A 63 -0.95 -3.31 8.21
CA LEU A 63 -0.34 -4.42 8.95
C LEU A 63 0.23 -3.92 10.28
N GLN A 64 -0.04 -4.64 11.37
CA GLN A 64 0.44 -4.30 12.72
C GLN A 64 1.08 -5.53 13.36
N PRO A 65 2.35 -5.82 13.02
CA PRO A 65 3.04 -7.02 13.50
C PRO A 65 2.91 -7.15 15.02
N ALA A 66 2.61 -8.35 15.52
CA ALA A 66 2.43 -8.59 16.96
C ALA A 66 3.64 -8.07 17.78
N GLY A 67 3.38 -7.14 18.71
CA GLY A 67 4.41 -6.43 19.48
C GLY A 67 4.61 -4.96 19.08
N THR A 68 3.99 -4.52 17.98
CA THR A 68 3.97 -3.11 17.57
C THR A 68 2.90 -2.36 18.36
N VAL A 69 3.17 -2.03 19.62
CA VAL A 69 2.33 -1.08 20.37
C VAL A 69 2.59 0.30 19.78
N VAL A 70 1.83 0.67 18.75
CA VAL A 70 1.79 2.07 18.29
C VAL A 70 1.01 2.82 19.36
N GLY A 71 1.71 3.21 20.44
CA GLY A 71 1.16 4.15 21.41
C GLY A 71 0.66 5.36 20.64
N LYS A 72 -0.63 5.70 20.78
CA LYS A 72 -1.24 6.86 20.11
C LYS A 72 -0.26 8.03 20.22
N SER A 73 0.03 8.73 19.12
CA SER A 73 0.91 9.90 19.18
C SER A 73 0.41 10.87 20.26
N ARG A 74 1.31 11.58 20.94
CA ARG A 74 0.92 12.56 21.98
C ARG A 74 -0.16 13.52 21.50
N GLN A 75 -0.16 13.87 20.22
CA GLN A 75 -1.17 14.71 19.58
C GLN A 75 -2.56 14.05 19.53
N HIS A 76 -2.65 12.77 19.16
CA HIS A 76 -3.92 12.02 19.18
C HIS A 76 -4.44 11.77 20.60
N GLN A 77 -3.54 11.54 21.56
CA GLN A 77 -3.92 11.46 22.97
C GLN A 77 -4.45 12.79 23.49
N ALA A 78 -3.76 13.91 23.21
CA ALA A 78 -4.19 15.25 23.60
C ALA A 78 -5.54 15.63 22.97
N ALA A 79 -5.76 15.33 21.69
CA ALA A 79 -7.04 15.56 21.03
C ALA A 79 -8.18 14.74 21.66
N ALA A 80 -7.94 13.45 21.96
CA ALA A 80 -8.93 12.62 22.64
C ALA A 80 -9.22 13.11 24.08
N LEU A 81 -8.20 13.54 24.81
CA LEU A 81 -8.31 14.07 26.17
C LEU A 81 -8.92 15.48 26.22
N SER A 82 -8.81 16.27 25.15
CA SER A 82 -9.37 17.63 25.08
C SER A 82 -10.89 17.67 25.28
N ARG A 83 -11.58 16.58 24.95
CA ARG A 83 -13.04 16.45 25.16
C ARG A 83 -13.40 16.20 26.63
N TRP A 84 -12.49 15.61 27.41
CA TRP A 84 -12.72 15.24 28.80
C TRP A 84 -12.12 16.23 29.80
N ASN A 85 -10.99 16.88 29.45
CA ASN A 85 -10.32 17.88 30.29
C ASN A 85 -10.87 19.31 30.13
N ARG A 86 -12.03 19.50 29.47
CA ARG A 86 -12.66 20.82 29.30
C ARG A 86 -13.53 21.25 30.48
N ALA A 87 -13.54 20.48 31.56
CA ALA A 87 -14.31 20.73 32.77
C ALA A 87 -13.38 20.95 33.98
N VAL A 88 -12.61 22.04 33.94
CA VAL A 88 -12.18 22.83 35.12
C VAL A 88 -12.08 24.28 34.68
#